data_AF-A0A7L7KNY7-F1
#
_entry.id   AF-A0A7L7KNY7-F1
#
_cell.length_a   1.000
_cell.length_b   1.000
_cell.length_c   1.000
_cell.angle_alpha   90.00
_cell.angle_beta   90.00
_cell.angle_gamma   90.00
#
_symmetry.space_group_name_H-M   'P 1'
#
loop_
_entity.id
_entity.type
_entity.pdbx_description
1 polymer ?
#
loop_
_entity_poly.entity_id
_entity_poly.type
_entity_poly.pdbx_seq_one_letter_code
_entity_poly.pdbx_strand_id
1 'polypeptide(L)'
;MEWLDHKLIYDTLEKGQNPTTDEVESILDKAYKREQLSLLEVAKLLNAADENQIKNIFNIAGKIKDEIYGKRVVTFAPLYVSNKCVNNCKYCGYRRDNKFDRKKK
;
A
#
# COMPACT_ATOMS: atom_id res chain seq x y z
N MET A 1 -2.12 20.69 -8.74
CA MET A 1 -1.91 19.25 -8.42
C MET A 1 -1.01 18.63 -9.49
N GLU A 2 0.03 19.34 -9.91
CA GLU A 2 0.83 19.00 -11.12
C GLU A 2 1.74 17.79 -10.95
N TRP A 3 1.99 17.36 -9.71
CA TRP A 3 2.83 16.20 -9.41
C TRP A 3 2.09 14.86 -9.47
N LEU A 4 0.74 14.87 -9.48
CA LEU A 4 -0.09 13.66 -9.53
C LEU A 4 -0.76 13.55 -10.91
N ASP A 5 -0.02 12.99 -11.86
CA ASP A 5 -0.49 12.78 -13.24
C ASP A 5 -1.38 11.52 -13.33
N HIS A 6 -2.68 11.74 -13.49
CA HIS A 6 -3.65 10.67 -13.64
C HIS A 6 -3.41 9.82 -14.88
N LYS A 7 -3.08 10.44 -16.02
CA LYS A 7 -2.86 9.72 -17.27
C LYS A 7 -1.66 8.78 -17.13
N LEU A 8 -0.58 9.28 -16.56
CA LEU A 8 0.60 8.46 -16.26
C LEU A 8 0.25 7.26 -15.37
N ILE A 9 -0.55 7.46 -14.31
CA ILE A 9 -0.95 6.39 -13.40
C ILE A 9 -1.75 5.31 -14.15
N TYR A 10 -2.80 5.70 -14.88
CA TYR A 10 -3.64 4.75 -15.62
C TYR A 10 -2.84 4.01 -16.70
N ASP A 11 -2.04 4.73 -17.49
CA ASP A 11 -1.19 4.13 -18.53
C ASP A 11 -0.19 3.14 -17.90
N THR A 12 0.34 3.44 -16.71
CA THR A 12 1.29 2.54 -16.03
C THR A 12 0.61 1.29 -15.49
N LEU A 13 -0.59 1.43 -14.91
CA LEU A 13 -1.38 0.31 -14.41
C LEU A 13 -1.81 -0.62 -15.54
N GLU A 14 -2.22 -0.07 -16.69
CA GLU A 14 -2.59 -0.83 -17.88
C GLU A 14 -1.38 -1.60 -18.45
N LYS A 15 -0.23 -0.94 -18.59
CA LYS A 15 1.01 -1.60 -19.03
C LYS A 15 1.53 -2.66 -18.06
N GLY A 16 1.17 -2.57 -16.79
CA GLY A 16 1.58 -3.50 -15.74
C GLY A 16 0.70 -4.75 -15.62
N GLN A 17 -0.36 -4.89 -16.41
CA GLN A 17 -1.29 -6.02 -16.31
C GLN A 17 -0.65 -7.35 -16.71
N ASN A 18 -1.16 -8.43 -16.11
CA ASN A 18 -0.80 -9.82 -16.42
C ASN A 18 0.72 -10.07 -16.51
N PRO A 19 1.51 -9.67 -15.48
CA PRO A 19 2.95 -9.86 -15.52
C PRO A 19 3.29 -11.35 -15.59
N THR A 20 4.34 -11.69 -16.31
CA THR A 20 4.84 -13.08 -16.31
C THR A 20 5.53 -13.39 -14.99
N THR A 21 5.67 -14.68 -14.67
CA THR A 21 6.42 -15.12 -13.49
C THR A 21 7.85 -14.60 -13.50
N ASP A 22 8.54 -14.67 -14.65
CA ASP A 22 9.92 -14.19 -14.80
C ASP A 22 10.04 -12.69 -14.55
N GLU A 23 9.06 -11.90 -15.00
CA GLU A 23 9.02 -10.46 -14.73
C GLU A 23 8.86 -10.17 -13.24
N VAL A 24 7.95 -10.88 -12.56
CA VAL A 24 7.77 -10.75 -11.11
C VAL A 24 9.04 -11.15 -10.37
N GLU A 25 9.67 -12.27 -10.73
CA GLU A 25 10.90 -12.74 -10.09
C GLU A 25 12.06 -11.75 -10.26
N SER A 26 12.24 -11.21 -11.47
CA SER A 26 13.27 -10.19 -11.73
C SER A 26 13.06 -8.93 -10.88
N ILE A 27 11.81 -8.48 -10.74
CA ILE A 27 11.47 -7.34 -9.88
C ILE A 27 11.73 -7.65 -8.41
N LEU A 28 11.42 -8.87 -7.97
CA LEU A 28 11.65 -9.30 -6.59
C LEU A 28 13.14 -9.40 -6.25
N ASP A 29 13.97 -9.86 -7.18
CA ASP A 29 15.43 -9.87 -7.02
C ASP A 29 16.00 -8.46 -6.84
N LYS A 30 15.49 -7.50 -7.64
CA LYS A 30 15.83 -6.09 -7.51
C LYS A 30 15.41 -5.52 -6.16
N ALA A 31 14.18 -5.82 -5.73
CA ALA A 31 13.67 -5.40 -4.42
C ALA A 31 14.49 -5.97 -3.27
N TYR A 32 14.90 -7.24 -3.37
CA TYR A 32 15.73 -7.92 -2.37
C TYR A 32 17.12 -7.28 -2.24
N LYS A 33 17.70 -6.81 -3.35
CA LYS A 33 18.94 -6.00 -3.36
C LYS A 33 18.76 -4.58 -2.82
N ARG A 34 17.55 -4.20 -2.42
CA ARG A 34 17.18 -2.86 -1.88
C ARG A 34 17.34 -1.76 -2.93
N GLU A 35 17.21 -2.11 -4.19
CA GLU A 35 17.20 -1.16 -5.29
C GLU A 35 15.80 -0.57 -5.47
N GLN A 36 15.73 0.68 -5.93
CA GLN A 36 14.47 1.37 -6.11
C GLN A 36 13.65 0.74 -7.26
N LEU A 37 12.39 0.41 -6.98
CA LEU A 37 11.45 -0.01 -8.01
C LEU A 37 10.87 1.20 -8.75
N SER A 38 10.75 1.07 -10.07
CA SER A 38 10.04 2.00 -10.95
C SER A 38 8.52 1.84 -10.82
N LEU A 39 7.78 2.84 -11.30
CA LEU A 39 6.31 2.80 -11.27
C LEU A 39 5.73 1.60 -12.01
N LEU A 40 6.33 1.21 -13.15
CA LEU A 40 5.89 0.05 -13.92
C LEU A 40 6.15 -1.26 -13.18
N GLU A 41 7.31 -1.40 -12.54
CA GLU A 41 7.62 -2.59 -11.74
C GLU A 41 6.66 -2.72 -10.54
N VAL A 42 6.35 -1.61 -9.87
CA VAL A 42 5.32 -1.59 -8.80
C VAL A 42 3.94 -1.95 -9.35
N ALA A 43 3.55 -1.40 -10.51
CA ALA A 43 2.28 -1.74 -11.15
C ALA A 43 2.19 -3.22 -11.52
N LYS A 44 3.28 -3.84 -11.98
CA LYS A 44 3.34 -5.29 -12.23
C LYS A 44 3.13 -6.07 -10.94
N LEU A 45 3.84 -5.75 -9.85
CA LEU A 45 3.62 -6.43 -8.56
C LEU A 45 2.19 -6.28 -8.04
N LEU A 46 1.55 -5.12 -8.24
CA LEU A 46 0.15 -4.89 -7.86
C LEU A 46 -0.85 -5.69 -8.72
N ASN A 47 -0.51 -5.99 -9.96
CA ASN A 47 -1.33 -6.79 -10.89
C ASN A 47 -0.97 -8.28 -10.90
N ALA A 48 -0.01 -8.73 -10.09
CA ALA A 48 0.30 -10.14 -9.94
C ALA A 48 -0.92 -10.88 -9.36
N ALA A 49 -1.45 -11.83 -10.12
CA ALA A 49 -2.69 -12.54 -9.80
C ALA A 49 -2.50 -14.05 -9.59
N ASP A 50 -1.37 -14.60 -10.05
CA ASP A 50 -1.04 -16.00 -9.84
C ASP A 50 -0.64 -16.27 -8.37
N GLU A 51 -1.09 -17.39 -7.83
CA GLU A 51 -0.85 -17.74 -6.42
C GLU A 51 0.64 -17.88 -6.10
N ASN A 52 1.46 -18.39 -7.02
CA ASN A 52 2.90 -18.53 -6.80
C ASN A 52 3.59 -17.17 -6.84
N GLN A 53 3.19 -16.28 -7.75
CA GLN A 53 3.67 -14.90 -7.78
C GLN A 53 3.40 -14.19 -6.45
N ILE A 54 2.16 -14.26 -5.96
CA ILE A 54 1.75 -13.64 -4.69
C ILE A 54 2.52 -14.23 -3.51
N LYS A 55 2.68 -15.55 -3.48
CA LYS A 55 3.46 -16.25 -2.45
C LYS A 55 4.93 -15.78 -2.44
N ASN A 56 5.54 -15.62 -3.60
CA ASN A 56 6.91 -15.13 -3.74
C ASN A 56 7.03 -13.67 -3.27
N ILE A 57 6.06 -12.81 -3.60
CA ILE A 57 5.99 -11.42 -3.11
C ILE A 57 5.99 -11.40 -1.57
N PHE A 58 5.12 -12.19 -0.93
CA PHE A 58 5.07 -12.25 0.53
C PHE A 58 6.36 -12.80 1.16
N ASN A 59 6.97 -13.81 0.55
CA ASN A 59 8.23 -14.38 1.02
C ASN A 59 9.36 -13.33 1.01
N ILE A 60 9.52 -12.62 -0.12
CA ILE A 60 10.56 -11.60 -0.27
C ILE A 60 10.30 -10.40 0.65
N ALA A 61 9.05 -9.92 0.74
CA ALA A 61 8.68 -8.87 1.70
C ALA A 61 9.00 -9.28 3.15
N GLY A 62 8.72 -10.54 3.51
CA GLY A 62 9.05 -11.12 4.82
C GLY A 62 10.55 -11.13 5.10
N LYS A 63 11.38 -11.58 4.14
CA LYS A 63 12.84 -11.57 4.25
C LYS A 63 13.39 -10.15 4.42
N ILE A 64 12.96 -9.21 3.57
CA ILE A 64 13.38 -7.80 3.66
C ILE A 64 13.00 -7.23 5.03
N LYS A 65 11.78 -7.48 5.51
CA LYS A 65 11.33 -7.05 6.84
C LYS A 65 12.20 -7.65 7.94
N ASP A 66 12.55 -8.93 7.88
CA ASP A 66 13.37 -9.59 8.90
C ASP A 66 14.83 -9.09 8.89
N GLU A 67 15.42 -8.84 7.72
CA GLU A 67 16.78 -8.29 7.64
C GLU A 67 16.88 -6.85 8.16
N ILE A 68 15.88 -6.01 7.89
CA ILE A 68 15.91 -4.59 8.28
C ILE A 68 15.40 -4.41 9.71
N TYR A 69 14.26 -5.02 10.04
CA TYR A 69 13.54 -4.78 11.29
C TYR A 69 13.63 -5.95 12.28
N GLY A 70 14.04 -7.13 11.83
CA GLY A 70 14.00 -8.36 12.62
C GLY A 70 12.59 -8.69 13.09
N LYS A 71 12.51 -9.28 14.28
CA LYS A 71 11.25 -9.61 14.95
C LYS A 71 10.62 -8.41 15.70
N ARG A 72 11.16 -7.20 15.55
CA ARG A 72 10.66 -6.01 16.27
C ARG A 72 9.27 -5.62 15.77
N VAL A 73 8.38 -5.34 16.72
CA VAL A 73 7.05 -4.78 16.48
C VAL A 73 6.89 -3.58 17.41
N VAL A 74 6.71 -2.39 16.84
CA VAL A 74 6.51 -1.15 17.62
C VAL A 74 5.04 -1.05 18.02
N THR A 75 4.78 -0.80 19.30
CA THR A 75 3.43 -0.62 19.84
C THR A 75 3.14 0.86 20.11
N PHE A 76 1.90 1.28 19.86
CA PHE A 76 1.41 2.63 20.18
C PHE A 76 -0.07 2.58 20.54
N ALA A 77 -0.54 3.55 21.34
CA ALA A 77 -1.94 3.68 21.73
C ALA A 77 -2.51 5.01 21.22
N PRO A 78 -3.50 5.00 20.30
CA PRO A 78 -4.13 6.23 19.84
C PRO A 78 -5.04 6.82 20.92
N LEU A 79 -4.96 8.14 21.14
CA LEU A 79 -5.86 8.87 22.05
C LEU A 79 -6.76 9.83 21.26
N TYR A 80 -8.03 9.46 21.09
CA TYR A 80 -9.03 10.33 20.48
C TYR A 80 -9.64 11.26 21.53
N VAL A 81 -9.21 12.52 21.56
CA VAL A 81 -9.70 13.53 22.52
C VAL A 81 -11.03 14.19 22.10
N SER A 82 -11.39 14.14 20.81
CA SER A 82 -12.69 14.59 20.32
C SER A 82 -13.09 13.83 19.06
N ASN A 83 -14.40 13.63 18.90
CA ASN A 83 -15.00 13.09 17.69
C ASN A 83 -15.88 14.11 16.94
N LYS A 84 -15.80 15.40 17.30
CA LYS A 84 -16.53 16.47 16.60
C LYS A 84 -15.81 16.78 15.28
N CYS A 85 -16.52 16.68 14.17
CA CYS A 85 -15.96 16.91 12.84
C CYS A 85 -16.93 17.74 11.99
N VAL A 86 -16.41 18.71 11.23
CA VAL A 86 -17.19 19.54 10.30
C VAL A 86 -17.29 18.93 8.90
N ASN A 87 -16.42 17.96 8.60
CA ASN A 87 -16.37 17.28 7.31
C ASN A 87 -17.43 16.21 7.19
N ASN A 88 -17.70 15.80 5.95
CA ASN A 88 -18.70 14.79 5.63
C ASN A 88 -18.13 13.61 4.83
N CYS A 89 -16.95 13.13 5.23
CA CYS A 89 -16.23 12.07 4.51
C CYS A 89 -17.09 10.80 4.42
N LYS A 90 -17.30 10.28 3.21
CA LYS A 90 -18.17 9.11 2.96
C LYS A 90 -17.75 7.85 3.72
N TYR A 91 -16.46 7.71 3.99
CA TYR A 91 -15.85 6.56 4.65
C TYR A 91 -15.71 6.71 6.18
N CYS A 92 -16.02 7.89 6.75
CA CYS A 92 -15.72 8.18 8.15
C CYS A 92 -16.97 8.13 9.04
N GLY A 93 -16.92 7.34 10.12
CA GLY A 93 -17.99 7.29 11.13
C GLY A 93 -18.23 8.61 11.86
N TYR A 94 -17.21 9.49 11.96
CA TYR A 94 -17.32 10.81 12.59
C TYR A 94 -17.78 11.90 11.63
N ARG A 95 -18.18 11.58 10.39
CA ARG A 95 -18.77 12.56 9.46
C ARG A 95 -19.90 13.33 10.12
N ARG A 96 -20.05 14.62 9.81
CA ARG A 96 -21.00 15.52 10.51
C ARG A 96 -22.45 15.05 10.48
N ASP A 97 -22.87 14.35 9.42
CA ASP A 97 -24.26 13.91 9.25
C ASP A 97 -24.61 12.66 10.09
N ASN A 98 -23.60 11.93 10.59
CA ASN A 98 -23.86 10.82 11.50
C ASN A 98 -24.31 11.35 12.86
N LYS A 99 -25.56 11.00 13.24
CA LYS A 99 -26.19 11.41 14.50
C LYS A 99 -25.89 10.39 15.60
N PHE A 100 -25.05 10.78 16.55
CA PHE A 100 -24.72 10.02 17.76
C PHE A 100 -24.13 10.97 18.80
N ASP A 101 -24.00 10.51 20.04
CA ASP A 101 -23.43 11.30 21.13
C ASP A 101 -21.96 11.65 20.87
N ARG A 102 -21.72 12.94 20.60
CA ARG A 102 -20.38 13.45 20.36
C ARG A 102 -19.64 13.69 21.68
N LYS A 103 -18.35 13.36 21.70
CA LYS A 103 -17.44 13.60 22.81
C LYS A 103 -16.41 14.65 22.40
N LYS A 104 -16.15 15.57 23.32
CA LYS A 104 -15.10 16.57 23.22
C LYS A 104 -14.58 16.76 24.64
N LYS A 105 -13.28 16.54 24.83
CA LYS A 105 -12.59 16.94 26.05
C LYS A 105 -12.48 18.47 26.13
#